data_AF-A0A1G9JRG7-F1
#
_entry.id   AF-A0A1G9JRG7-F1
#
_cell.length_a   1.000
_cell.length_b   1.000
_cell.length_c   1.000
_cell.angle_alpha   90.00
_cell.angle_beta   90.00
_cell.angle_gamma   90.00
#
_symmetry.space_group_name_H-M   'P 1'
#
loop_
_entity.id
_entity.type
_entity.pdbx_description
1 polymer ?
#
loop_
_entity_poly.entity_id
_entity_poly.type
_entity_poly.pdbx_seq_one_letter_code
_entity_poly.pdbx_strand_id
1 'polypeptide(L)'
;MGFTRSPVMRAVALVASLALVVLHWDDRGTWFWIGLVLLVANATGIVRARRSGKPSASAAPTPSTPSNRASYRLAEMSHVPGVATAVAAGPAQWRQVSYLGDFAVDPVSPLELAEHIWLERDDAWEIGLGDEVKPYLDLDIDEDADPIVRVLRDHPAVADAYHEDREVYRVEERRPIGVEEFAALAARALVSHHLLVAGR
;
A
#
# COMPACT_ATOMS: atom_id res chain seq x y z
N MET A 1 5.71 9.92 -10.56
CA MET A 1 6.96 9.35 -11.14
C MET A 1 7.14 7.88 -10.72
N GLY A 2 6.28 6.96 -11.21
CA GLY A 2 6.30 5.53 -10.83
C GLY A 2 7.04 4.58 -11.78
N PHE A 3 7.43 5.05 -12.98
CA PHE A 3 7.97 4.21 -14.06
C PHE A 3 9.32 3.52 -13.76
N THR A 4 10.07 3.96 -12.75
CA THR A 4 11.41 3.46 -12.42
C THR A 4 11.43 2.32 -11.40
N ARG A 5 10.27 1.89 -10.87
CA ARG A 5 10.18 0.80 -9.87
C ARG A 5 10.01 -0.59 -10.50
N SER A 6 9.53 -0.68 -11.73
CA SER A 6 9.34 -1.97 -12.42
C SER A 6 10.70 -2.62 -12.80
N PRO A 7 10.95 -3.90 -12.44
CA PRO A 7 12.18 -4.60 -12.79
C PRO A 7 12.33 -4.78 -14.31
N VAL A 8 11.22 -4.92 -15.03
CA VAL A 8 11.20 -5.02 -16.50
C VAL A 8 11.64 -3.71 -17.13
N MET A 9 11.13 -2.58 -16.65
CA MET A 9 11.53 -1.25 -17.17
C MET A 9 13.00 -0.95 -16.91
N ARG A 10 13.55 -1.38 -15.76
CA ARG A 10 14.99 -1.26 -15.47
C ARG A 10 15.85 -2.10 -16.42
N ALA A 11 15.41 -3.31 -16.76
CA ALA A 11 16.10 -4.16 -17.73
C ALA A 11 16.10 -3.51 -19.14
N VAL A 12 14.95 -2.97 -19.58
CA VAL A 12 14.85 -2.25 -20.85
C VAL A 12 15.75 -1.02 -20.87
N ALA A 13 15.76 -0.22 -19.79
CA ALA A 13 16.61 0.96 -19.67
C ALA A 13 18.10 0.61 -19.72
N LEU A 14 18.51 -0.50 -19.09
CA LEU A 14 19.90 -0.98 -19.15
C LEU A 14 20.32 -1.39 -20.56
N VAL A 15 19.47 -2.15 -21.26
CA VAL A 15 19.75 -2.60 -22.63
C VAL A 15 19.84 -1.40 -23.58
N ALA A 16 18.93 -0.44 -23.47
CA ALA A 16 18.96 0.78 -24.27
C ALA A 16 20.22 1.63 -23.98
N SER A 17 20.61 1.76 -22.70
CA SER A 17 21.82 2.50 -22.32
C SER A 17 23.09 1.82 -22.84
N LEU A 18 23.15 0.49 -22.76
CA LEU A 18 24.26 -0.28 -23.31
C LEU A 18 24.33 -0.15 -24.84
N ALA A 19 23.19 -0.20 -25.53
CA ALA A 19 23.13 -0.01 -26.97
C ALA A 19 23.66 1.36 -27.39
N LEU A 20 23.32 2.43 -26.67
CA LEU A 20 23.86 3.77 -26.90
C LEU A 20 25.40 3.82 -26.74
N VAL A 21 25.95 3.15 -25.73
CA VAL A 21 27.41 3.09 -25.52
C VAL A 21 28.09 2.33 -26.65
N VAL A 22 27.53 1.21 -27.09
CA VAL A 22 28.11 0.37 -28.16
C VAL A 22 28.04 1.08 -29.51
N LEU A 23 26.89 1.66 -29.85
CA LEU A 23 26.68 2.33 -31.14
C LEU A 23 27.53 3.61 -31.30
N HIS A 24 27.93 4.24 -30.19
CA HIS A 24 28.72 5.47 -30.19
C HIS A 24 30.13 5.29 -29.61
N TRP A 25 30.65 4.06 -29.59
CA TRP A 25 31.94 3.73 -29.00
C TRP A 25 33.12 4.48 -29.63
N ASP A 26 33.09 4.64 -30.96
CA ASP A 26 34.20 5.23 -31.72
C ASP A 26 34.19 6.76 -31.70
N ASP A 27 33.00 7.37 -31.68
CA ASP A 27 32.83 8.83 -31.73
C ASP A 27 32.94 9.47 -30.32
N ARG A 28 32.67 8.71 -29.25
CA ARG A 28 32.70 9.16 -27.83
C ARG A 28 32.05 10.54 -27.59
N GLY A 29 31.12 10.93 -28.44
CA GLY A 29 30.42 12.20 -28.39
C GLY A 29 29.37 12.22 -27.28
N THR A 30 28.53 13.25 -27.28
CA THR A 30 27.52 13.50 -26.25
C THR A 30 26.64 12.28 -25.94
N TRP A 31 26.22 11.53 -26.98
CA TRP A 31 25.37 10.35 -26.83
C TRP A 31 26.04 9.17 -26.14
N PHE A 32 27.35 8.98 -26.36
CA PHE A 32 28.14 7.97 -25.66
C PHE A 32 28.16 8.25 -24.15
N TRP A 33 28.44 9.50 -23.76
CA TRP A 33 28.49 9.89 -22.35
C TRP A 33 27.13 9.83 -21.67
N ILE A 34 26.05 10.21 -22.36
CA ILE A 34 24.68 10.01 -21.85
C ILE A 34 24.41 8.53 -21.60
N GLY A 35 24.71 7.65 -22.57
CA GLY A 35 24.55 6.21 -22.42
C GLY A 35 25.35 5.65 -21.25
N LEU A 36 26.60 6.08 -21.08
CA LEU A 36 27.47 5.63 -20.00
C LEU A 36 26.96 6.06 -18.61
N VAL A 37 26.53 7.32 -18.46
CA VAL A 37 25.97 7.82 -17.20
C VAL A 37 24.69 7.06 -16.82
N LEU A 38 23.80 6.83 -17.78
CA LEU A 38 22.57 6.07 -17.57
C LEU A 38 22.87 4.60 -17.19
N LEU A 39 23.86 3.99 -17.84
CA LEU A 39 24.30 2.62 -17.53
C LEU A 39 24.82 2.52 -16.09
N VAL A 40 25.69 3.45 -15.68
CA VAL A 40 26.26 3.49 -14.33
C VAL A 40 25.19 3.74 -13.27
N ALA A 41 24.28 4.68 -13.50
CA ALA A 41 23.19 4.98 -12.57
C ALA A 41 22.28 3.77 -12.34
N ASN A 42 21.89 3.07 -13.41
CA ASN A 42 21.05 1.87 -13.32
C ASN A 42 21.79 0.69 -12.68
N ALA A 43 23.07 0.47 -13.02
CA ALA A 43 23.89 -0.57 -12.41
C ALA A 43 24.08 -0.35 -10.90
N THR A 44 24.30 0.90 -10.48
CA THR A 44 24.43 1.26 -9.06
C THR A 44 23.13 1.03 -8.30
N GLY A 45 21.98 1.31 -8.92
CA GLY A 45 20.66 0.99 -8.37
C GLY A 45 20.47 -0.51 -8.11
N ILE A 46 20.92 -1.37 -9.03
CA ILE A 46 20.86 -2.83 -8.88
C ILE A 46 21.81 -3.32 -7.77
N VAL A 47 23.03 -2.79 -7.71
CA VAL A 47 23.99 -3.15 -6.65
C VAL A 47 23.45 -2.73 -5.27
N ARG A 48 22.82 -1.55 -5.17
CA ARG A 48 22.20 -1.09 -3.92
C ARG A 48 21.01 -1.97 -3.54
N ALA A 49 20.14 -2.32 -4.48
CA ALA A 49 19.03 -3.25 -4.26
C ALA A 49 19.51 -4.65 -3.82
N ARG A 50 20.63 -5.15 -4.38
CA ARG A 50 21.26 -6.41 -3.97
C ARG A 50 21.96 -6.33 -2.62
N ARG A 51 22.46 -5.16 -2.20
CA ARG A 51 23.06 -4.95 -0.87
C ARG A 51 22.01 -4.75 0.22
N SER A 52 20.85 -4.17 -0.10
CA SER A 52 19.69 -4.12 0.80
C SER A 52 18.92 -5.45 0.84
N GLY A 53 19.01 -6.26 -0.22
CA GLY A 53 18.60 -7.66 -0.21
C GLY A 53 19.62 -8.50 0.58
N LYS A 54 19.48 -8.57 1.90
CA LYS A 54 20.06 -9.66 2.69
C LYS A 54 19.76 -10.97 1.96
N PRO A 55 20.75 -11.83 1.68
CA PRO A 55 20.46 -13.17 1.22
C PRO A 55 19.74 -13.86 2.37
N SER A 56 18.44 -14.10 2.20
CA SER A 56 17.73 -15.09 2.99
C SER A 56 18.34 -16.42 2.59
N ALA A 57 19.39 -16.83 3.31
CA ALA A 57 19.83 -18.20 3.31
C ALA A 57 18.59 -19.03 3.66
N SER A 58 18.27 -20.01 2.81
CA SER A 58 17.35 -21.08 3.15
C SER A 58 17.89 -21.75 4.41
N ALA A 59 17.48 -21.24 5.57
CA ALA A 59 17.65 -21.91 6.82
C ALA A 59 16.72 -23.13 6.76
N ALA A 60 17.24 -24.28 7.18
CA ALA A 60 16.41 -25.40 7.60
C ALA A 60 15.23 -24.86 8.44
N PRO A 61 14.01 -25.45 8.35
CA PRO A 61 12.84 -24.96 9.04
C PRO A 61 13.18 -24.75 10.51
N THR A 62 13.45 -23.49 10.84
CA THR A 62 13.62 -23.08 12.22
C THR A 62 12.23 -23.23 12.77
N PRO A 63 12.03 -23.96 13.88
CA PRO A 63 10.72 -24.05 14.49
C PRO A 63 10.22 -22.62 14.64
N SER A 64 9.14 -22.30 13.93
CA SER A 64 8.50 -21.01 14.00
C SER A 64 8.23 -20.76 15.47
N THR A 65 8.94 -19.77 16.02
CA THR A 65 8.47 -19.16 17.25
C THR A 65 7.03 -18.78 16.94
N PRO A 66 6.02 -19.25 17.69
CA PRO A 66 4.64 -18.93 17.39
C PRO A 66 4.55 -17.41 17.33
N SER A 67 4.37 -16.88 16.11
CA SER A 67 4.16 -15.46 15.95
C SER A 67 2.84 -15.17 16.65
N ASN A 68 2.86 -14.35 17.68
CA ASN A 68 1.65 -13.76 18.25
C ASN A 68 1.02 -12.73 17.27
N ARG A 69 1.14 -12.99 15.95
CA ARG A 69 0.57 -12.18 14.90
C ARG A 69 -0.93 -12.45 14.90
N ALA A 70 -1.70 -11.46 15.31
CA ALA A 70 -3.14 -11.53 15.20
C ALA A 70 -3.52 -10.92 13.84
N SER A 71 -4.36 -11.62 13.07
CA SER A 71 -4.86 -11.13 11.78
C SER A 71 -6.36 -11.40 11.76
N TYR A 72 -7.14 -10.37 11.48
CA TYR A 72 -8.60 -10.41 11.46
C TYR A 72 -9.10 -9.77 10.18
N ARG A 73 -10.16 -10.31 9.59
CA ARG A 73 -10.88 -9.57 8.55
C ARG A 73 -11.81 -8.57 9.20
N LEU A 74 -11.97 -7.39 8.60
CA LEU A 74 -12.91 -6.40 9.11
C LEU A 74 -14.35 -6.95 9.11
N ALA A 75 -14.70 -7.83 8.16
CA ALA A 75 -15.98 -8.52 8.12
C ALA A 75 -16.26 -9.40 9.34
N GLU A 76 -15.23 -10.06 9.90
CA GLU A 76 -15.35 -10.89 11.12
C GLU A 76 -15.72 -10.03 12.34
N MET A 77 -15.34 -8.74 12.30
CA MET A 77 -15.60 -7.77 13.36
C MET A 77 -16.94 -7.03 13.19
N SER A 78 -17.76 -7.38 12.19
CA SER A 78 -19.04 -6.72 11.90
C SER A 78 -20.05 -6.75 13.05
N HIS A 79 -19.93 -7.72 13.96
CA HIS A 79 -20.76 -7.84 15.14
C HIS A 79 -20.37 -6.86 16.27
N VAL A 80 -19.17 -6.27 16.20
CA VAL A 80 -18.71 -5.28 17.18
C VAL A 80 -19.51 -3.98 17.01
N PRO A 81 -20.15 -3.44 18.08
CA PRO A 81 -21.02 -2.28 17.97
C PRO A 81 -20.37 -1.05 17.32
N GLY A 82 -19.08 -0.81 17.60
CA GLY A 82 -18.32 0.28 17.01
C GLY A 82 -18.13 0.13 15.50
N VAL A 83 -17.86 -1.09 15.02
CA VAL A 83 -17.74 -1.40 13.59
C VAL A 83 -19.09 -1.24 12.90
N ALA A 84 -20.15 -1.84 13.46
CA ALA A 84 -21.50 -1.73 12.92
C ALA A 84 -21.96 -0.26 12.81
N THR A 85 -21.69 0.55 13.83
CA THR A 85 -22.02 1.99 13.84
C THR A 85 -21.24 2.74 12.75
N ALA A 86 -19.94 2.45 12.62
CA ALA A 86 -19.09 3.08 11.61
C ALA A 86 -19.58 2.75 10.19
N VAL A 87 -19.84 1.47 9.92
CA VAL A 87 -20.34 0.99 8.62
C VAL A 87 -21.71 1.60 8.30
N ALA A 88 -22.62 1.67 9.28
CA ALA A 88 -23.95 2.26 9.09
C ALA A 88 -23.93 3.77 8.83
N ALA A 89 -22.85 4.48 9.16
CA ALA A 89 -22.67 5.88 8.82
C ALA A 89 -22.25 6.10 7.35
N GLY A 90 -21.81 5.04 6.67
CA GLY A 90 -21.48 5.06 5.24
C GLY A 90 -22.69 4.78 4.35
N PRO A 91 -22.50 4.78 3.01
CA PRO A 91 -23.57 4.40 2.10
C PRO A 91 -23.85 2.90 2.16
N ALA A 92 -25.12 2.53 1.95
CA ALA A 92 -25.54 1.12 1.92
C ALA A 92 -24.87 0.31 0.80
N GLN A 93 -24.43 0.98 -0.26
CA GLN A 93 -23.60 0.42 -1.32
C GLN A 93 -22.47 1.37 -1.65
N TRP A 94 -21.27 0.81 -1.79
CA TRP A 94 -20.07 1.53 -2.19
C TRP A 94 -19.94 1.47 -3.69
N ARG A 95 -19.76 2.63 -4.31
CA ARG A 95 -19.65 2.76 -5.77
C ARG A 95 -18.18 2.86 -6.17
N GLN A 96 -17.88 2.59 -7.42
CA GLN A 96 -16.55 2.85 -7.93
C GLN A 96 -16.21 4.35 -7.78
N VAL A 97 -15.07 4.65 -7.16
CA VAL A 97 -14.53 6.02 -6.99
C VAL A 97 -13.16 6.16 -7.66
N SER A 98 -12.45 5.05 -7.85
CA SER A 98 -11.15 5.04 -8.53
C SER A 98 -11.32 4.92 -10.04
N TYR A 99 -10.48 5.66 -10.76
CA TYR A 99 -10.36 5.64 -12.22
C TYR A 99 -9.51 4.46 -12.74
N LEU A 100 -9.03 3.57 -11.86
CA LEU A 100 -8.23 2.41 -12.21
C LEU A 100 -9.09 1.31 -12.88
N GLY A 101 -9.52 1.57 -14.12
CA GLY A 101 -10.11 0.58 -15.01
C GLY A 101 -11.15 1.18 -15.96
N ASP A 102 -11.05 0.81 -17.24
CA ASP A 102 -12.10 1.06 -18.26
C ASP A 102 -13.37 0.19 -18.04
N PHE A 103 -13.41 -0.56 -16.93
CA PHE A 103 -14.49 -1.46 -16.59
C PHE A 103 -15.28 -0.86 -15.44
N ALA A 104 -16.57 -0.60 -15.71
CA ALA A 104 -17.52 -0.27 -14.65
C ALA A 104 -17.64 -1.47 -13.71
N VAL A 105 -17.45 -1.23 -12.41
CA VAL A 105 -17.66 -2.24 -11.37
C VAL A 105 -19.02 -2.00 -10.71
N ASP A 106 -19.75 -3.08 -10.44
CA ASP A 106 -21.03 -3.00 -9.75
C ASP A 106 -20.85 -2.47 -8.32
N PRO A 107 -21.82 -1.69 -7.78
CA PRO A 107 -21.78 -1.28 -6.39
C PRO A 107 -21.85 -2.49 -5.44
N VAL A 108 -20.97 -2.52 -4.43
CA VAL A 108 -20.88 -3.61 -3.45
C VAL A 108 -21.38 -3.18 -2.08
N SER A 109 -21.78 -4.13 -1.24
CA SER A 109 -22.09 -3.82 0.15
C SER A 109 -20.81 -3.53 0.95
N PRO A 110 -20.85 -2.68 2.00
CA PRO A 110 -19.70 -2.48 2.87
C PRO A 110 -19.17 -3.76 3.51
N LEU A 111 -20.06 -4.72 3.79
CA LEU A 111 -19.70 -5.99 4.42
C LEU A 111 -18.92 -6.89 3.45
N GLU A 112 -19.35 -6.93 2.19
CA GLU A 112 -18.63 -7.65 1.13
C GLU A 112 -17.22 -7.07 0.94
N LEU A 113 -17.08 -5.75 0.92
CA LEU A 113 -15.78 -5.09 0.82
C LEU A 113 -14.89 -5.41 2.04
N ALA A 114 -15.47 -5.51 3.24
CA ALA A 114 -14.77 -5.77 4.49
C ALA A 114 -14.14 -7.19 4.56
N GLU A 115 -14.50 -8.11 3.67
CA GLU A 115 -13.84 -9.42 3.53
C GLU A 115 -12.42 -9.30 2.95
N HIS A 116 -12.12 -8.19 2.28
CA HIS A 116 -10.85 -7.88 1.62
C HIS A 116 -10.03 -6.83 2.39
N ILE A 117 -10.33 -6.67 3.67
CA ILE A 117 -9.67 -5.71 4.55
C ILE A 117 -9.16 -6.46 5.76
N TRP A 118 -7.84 -6.45 5.95
CA TRP A 118 -7.15 -7.14 7.03
C TRP A 118 -6.72 -6.16 8.10
N LEU A 119 -6.96 -6.53 9.35
CA LEU A 119 -6.48 -5.84 10.54
C LEU A 119 -5.41 -6.71 11.16
N GLU A 120 -4.16 -6.28 11.06
CA GLU A 120 -3.03 -7.09 11.47
C GLU A 120 -2.32 -6.45 12.65
N ARG A 121 -1.92 -7.29 13.59
CA ARG A 121 -1.10 -6.92 14.74
C ARG A 121 0.19 -7.69 14.70
N ASP A 122 1.30 -6.96 14.55
CA ASP A 122 2.64 -7.44 14.86
C ASP A 122 3.26 -6.53 15.95
N ASP A 123 4.16 -5.63 15.58
CA ASP A 123 4.72 -4.60 16.46
C ASP A 123 3.86 -3.32 16.50
N ALA A 124 3.14 -3.05 15.42
CA ALA A 124 2.14 -2.00 15.27
C ALA A 124 0.81 -2.58 14.76
N TRP A 125 -0.24 -1.76 14.75
CA TRP A 125 -1.46 -2.11 14.03
C TRP A 125 -1.33 -1.75 12.55
N GLU A 126 -1.86 -2.60 11.68
CA GLU A 126 -1.88 -2.39 10.23
C GLU A 126 -3.29 -2.59 9.67
N ILE A 127 -3.64 -1.79 8.66
CA ILE A 127 -4.81 -2.00 7.80
C ILE A 127 -4.28 -2.39 6.42
N GLY A 128 -4.45 -3.65 6.05
CA GLY A 128 -4.16 -4.16 4.72
C GLY A 128 -5.40 -4.13 3.83
N LEU A 129 -5.24 -3.67 2.58
CA LEU A 129 -6.29 -3.58 1.58
C LEU A 129 -6.05 -4.55 0.43
N GLY A 130 -7.07 -5.32 0.07
CA GLY A 130 -7.02 -6.24 -1.06
C GLY A 130 -7.16 -5.54 -2.40
N ASP A 131 -6.80 -6.27 -3.47
CA ASP A 131 -6.97 -5.80 -4.84
C ASP A 131 -8.45 -5.46 -5.15
N GLU A 132 -9.38 -6.19 -4.54
CA GLU A 132 -10.82 -6.00 -4.71
C GLU A 132 -11.32 -4.67 -4.13
N VAL A 133 -10.56 -4.04 -3.24
CA VAL A 133 -10.92 -2.76 -2.62
C VAL A 133 -10.58 -1.56 -3.52
N LYS A 134 -9.61 -1.72 -4.42
CA LYS A 134 -9.06 -0.65 -5.28
C LYS A 134 -10.09 0.13 -6.10
N PRO A 135 -11.18 -0.47 -6.62
CA PRO A 135 -12.19 0.30 -7.33
C PRO A 135 -12.95 1.29 -6.42
N TYR A 136 -13.03 0.99 -5.12
CA TYR A 136 -13.91 1.67 -4.16
C TYR A 136 -13.18 2.64 -3.21
N LEU A 137 -11.84 2.66 -3.26
CA LEU A 137 -10.98 3.62 -2.56
C LEU A 137 -9.94 4.19 -3.53
N ASP A 138 -9.62 5.48 -3.39
CA ASP A 138 -8.53 6.10 -4.15
C ASP A 138 -7.20 5.92 -3.41
N LEU A 139 -6.44 4.88 -3.79
CA LEU A 139 -5.16 4.55 -3.17
C LEU A 139 -3.98 5.41 -3.69
N ASP A 140 -4.25 6.35 -4.61
CA ASP A 140 -3.25 7.26 -5.18
C ASP A 140 -3.32 8.66 -4.59
N ILE A 141 -4.09 8.83 -3.51
CA ILE A 141 -4.14 10.08 -2.75
C ILE A 141 -2.84 10.31 -1.98
N ASP A 142 -2.37 11.57 -1.97
CA ASP A 142 -1.24 11.96 -1.14
C ASP A 142 -1.59 11.79 0.35
N GLU A 143 -0.65 11.27 1.15
CA GLU A 143 -0.86 10.95 2.57
C GLU A 143 -1.44 12.13 3.38
N ASP A 144 -0.94 13.35 3.16
CA ASP A 144 -1.41 14.57 3.84
C ASP A 144 -2.87 14.93 3.50
N ALA A 145 -3.38 14.43 2.38
CA ALA A 145 -4.74 14.61 1.91
C ALA A 145 -5.63 13.38 2.15
N ASP A 146 -5.06 12.24 2.59
CA ASP A 146 -5.80 11.00 2.76
C ASP A 146 -6.74 11.06 3.99
N PRO A 147 -8.07 10.94 3.78
CA PRO A 147 -9.01 10.88 4.88
C PRO A 147 -8.78 9.72 5.85
N ILE A 148 -8.25 8.58 5.39
CA ILE A 148 -7.95 7.43 6.24
C ILE A 148 -6.90 7.85 7.26
N VAL A 149 -5.76 8.34 6.79
CA VAL A 149 -4.65 8.78 7.64
C VAL A 149 -5.07 9.87 8.61
N ARG A 150 -5.86 10.85 8.15
CA ARG A 150 -6.39 11.89 9.03
C ARG A 150 -7.25 11.31 10.16
N VAL A 151 -8.22 10.44 9.85
CA VAL A 151 -9.08 9.83 10.86
C VAL A 151 -8.28 9.00 11.86
N LEU A 152 -7.25 8.28 11.39
CA LEU A 152 -6.35 7.51 12.24
C LEU A 152 -5.55 8.43 13.18
N ARG A 153 -4.90 9.48 12.65
CA ARG A 153 -4.09 10.45 13.42
C ARG A 153 -4.92 11.25 14.43
N ASP A 154 -6.18 11.55 14.12
CA ASP A 154 -7.09 12.28 15.01
C ASP A 154 -7.51 11.44 16.24
N HIS A 155 -7.29 10.12 16.23
CA HIS A 155 -7.65 9.26 17.34
C HIS A 155 -6.67 9.44 18.52
N PRO A 156 -7.15 9.67 19.76
CA PRO A 156 -6.28 10.02 20.90
C PRO A 156 -5.30 8.93 21.32
N ALA A 157 -5.57 7.68 20.93
CA ALA A 157 -4.68 6.55 21.20
C ALA A 157 -3.57 6.38 20.15
N VAL A 158 -3.66 7.07 19.01
CA VAL A 158 -2.72 6.96 17.90
C VAL A 158 -1.62 8.02 18.07
N ALA A 159 -0.37 7.58 17.95
CA ALA A 159 0.81 8.43 17.95
C ALA A 159 1.03 9.01 16.56
N ASP A 160 0.99 8.13 15.56
CA ASP A 160 1.09 8.45 14.16
C ASP A 160 0.39 7.37 13.32
N ALA A 161 0.03 7.71 12.09
CA ALA A 161 -0.44 6.78 11.07
C ALA A 161 0.06 7.24 9.70
N TYR A 162 0.46 6.31 8.83
CA TYR A 162 1.05 6.62 7.53
C TYR A 162 0.89 5.46 6.54
N HIS A 163 1.19 5.71 5.28
CA HIS A 163 1.23 4.67 4.25
C HIS A 163 2.57 3.95 4.32
N GLU A 164 2.58 2.68 4.72
CA GLU A 164 3.76 1.84 4.57
C GLU A 164 3.93 1.42 3.10
N ASP A 165 2.81 1.13 2.44
CA ASP A 165 2.66 0.98 1.00
C ASP A 165 1.27 1.47 0.56
N ARG A 166 0.98 1.45 -0.74
CA ARG A 166 -0.32 1.87 -1.32
C ARG A 166 -1.54 1.15 -0.75
N GLU A 167 -1.34 -0.07 -0.28
CA GLU A 167 -2.39 -0.96 0.22
C GLU A 167 -2.27 -1.21 1.73
N VAL A 168 -1.31 -0.57 2.41
CA VAL A 168 -0.99 -0.85 3.81
C VAL A 168 -0.86 0.44 4.58
N TYR A 169 -1.76 0.63 5.54
CA TYR A 169 -1.71 1.73 6.51
C TYR A 169 -1.14 1.20 7.80
N ARG A 170 -0.08 1.84 8.28
CA ARG A 170 0.55 1.49 9.55
C ARG A 170 0.16 2.49 10.62
N VAL A 171 -0.12 2.00 11.84
CA VAL A 171 -0.63 2.80 12.96
C VAL A 171 0.24 2.57 14.19
N GLU A 172 0.99 3.61 14.55
CA GLU A 172 1.79 3.66 15.76
C GLU A 172 0.94 4.19 16.92
N GLU A 173 1.02 3.53 18.07
CA GLU A 173 0.12 3.80 19.20
C GLU A 173 0.80 4.63 20.29
N ARG A 174 0.09 5.61 20.88
CA ARG A 174 0.49 6.26 22.14
C ARG A 174 0.18 5.39 23.35
N ARG A 175 -0.91 4.63 23.27
CA ARG A 175 -1.36 3.66 24.28
C ARG A 175 -1.91 2.43 23.56
N PRO A 176 -1.87 1.24 24.19
CA PRO A 176 -2.45 0.04 23.60
C PRO A 176 -3.90 0.25 23.15
N ILE A 177 -4.19 -0.15 21.92
CA ILE A 177 -5.52 -0.20 21.31
C ILE A 177 -5.91 -1.68 21.18
N GLY A 178 -7.09 -2.03 21.71
CA GLY A 178 -7.64 -3.38 21.56
C GLY A 178 -8.16 -3.63 20.15
N VAL A 179 -8.25 -4.90 19.73
CA VAL A 179 -8.71 -5.28 18.38
C VAL A 179 -10.08 -4.69 18.01
N GLU A 180 -11.03 -4.66 18.94
CA GLU A 180 -12.36 -4.09 18.70
C GLU A 180 -12.34 -2.57 18.51
N GLU A 181 -11.52 -1.87 19.31
CA GLU A 181 -11.32 -0.41 19.21
C GLU A 181 -10.63 -0.08 17.87
N PHE A 182 -9.62 -0.86 17.49
CA PHE A 182 -8.92 -0.69 16.22
C PHE A 182 -9.83 -0.99 15.02
N ALA A 183 -10.62 -2.06 15.07
CA ALA A 183 -11.56 -2.41 14.01
C ALA A 183 -12.61 -1.30 13.78
N ALA A 184 -13.15 -0.74 14.87
CA ALA A 184 -14.09 0.38 14.78
C ALA A 184 -13.41 1.65 14.21
N LEU A 185 -12.15 1.90 14.57
CA LEU A 185 -11.36 2.99 14.01
C LEU A 185 -11.09 2.81 12.51
N ALA A 186 -10.66 1.61 12.09
CA ALA A 186 -10.42 1.28 10.70
C ALA A 186 -11.71 1.44 9.85
N ALA A 187 -12.84 0.91 10.32
CA ALA A 187 -14.12 1.06 9.64
C ALA A 187 -14.51 2.54 9.44
N ARG A 188 -14.33 3.39 10.46
CA ARG A 188 -14.60 4.84 10.36
C ARG A 188 -13.68 5.51 9.34
N ALA A 189 -12.40 5.16 9.34
CA ALA A 189 -11.41 5.72 8.43
C ALA A 189 -11.77 5.41 6.96
N LEU A 190 -12.09 4.14 6.68
CA LEU A 190 -12.48 3.67 5.36
C LEU A 190 -13.78 4.34 4.86
N VAL A 191 -14.80 4.40 5.72
CA VAL A 191 -16.07 5.08 5.41
C VAL A 191 -15.84 6.56 5.12
N SER A 192 -15.00 7.24 5.91
CA SER A 192 -14.69 8.65 5.68
C SER A 192 -14.00 8.88 4.34
N HIS A 193 -13.09 7.98 3.95
CA HIS A 193 -12.43 8.08 2.65
C HIS A 193 -13.44 7.94 1.53
N HIS A 194 -14.25 6.89 1.56
CA HIS A 194 -15.24 6.66 0.51
C HIS A 194 -16.22 7.83 0.36
N LEU A 195 -16.76 8.36 1.46
CA LEU A 195 -17.68 9.50 1.43
C LEU A 195 -17.04 10.77 0.83
N LEU A 196 -15.77 11.03 1.13
CA LEU A 196 -15.08 12.22 0.64
C LEU A 196 -14.67 12.11 -0.82
N VAL A 197 -14.31 10.92 -1.29
CA VAL A 197 -13.92 10.71 -2.69
C VAL A 197 -15.15 10.54 -3.58
N ALA A 198 -16.18 9.79 -3.15
CA ALA A 198 -17.42 9.63 -3.90
C ALA A 198 -18.25 10.92 -4.04
N GLY A 199 -18.00 11.92 -3.19
CA GLY A 199 -18.62 13.23 -3.28
C GLY A 199 -17.97 14.20 -4.27
N ARG A 200 -16.85 13.82 -4.89
CA ARG A 200 -16.15 14.60 -5.93
C ARG A 200 -16.69 14.25 -7.32
#